data_AF-A0A939FP19-F1
#
_entry.id   AF-A0A939FP19-F1
#
_cell.length_a   1.000
_cell.length_b   1.000
_cell.length_c   1.000
_cell.angle_alpha   90.00
_cell.angle_beta   90.00
_cell.angle_gamma   90.00
#
_symmetry.space_group_name_H-M   'P 1'
#
loop_
_entity.id
_entity.type
_entity.pdbx_description
1 polymer ?
#
loop_
_entity_poly.entity_id
_entity_poly.type
_entity_poly.pdbx_seq_one_letter_code
_entity_poly.pdbx_strand_id
1 'polypeptide(L)'
;MRSTRHVIGTLALITALGAGLTACGPEEDKASDGSAGATAAAKPSQGAKGGDHAGHGGDKGGKDGGDGENDCGKPPTLPAGIKMIEVGLHRDISVVEAFNAVPKCTPNDWIYHGDGGTPKGYKLPADIKAELSTGSGSHKKVTREELSKHIDACLRNDYSQIKEPFSCHGNVYEVTLNAKGDEIRTMSERWSV
;
A
#
# COMPACT_ATOMS: atom_id res chain seq x y z
N MET A 1 -3.61 27.45 52.57
CA MET A 1 -4.04 28.38 51.50
C MET A 1 -5.18 27.72 50.73
N ARG A 2 -6.22 28.50 50.42
CA ARG A 2 -7.41 28.16 49.61
C ARG A 2 -6.95 27.66 48.21
N SER A 3 -7.68 26.86 47.43
CA SER A 3 -9.10 26.91 47.13
C SER A 3 -9.53 25.66 46.35
N THR A 4 -10.62 25.04 46.79
CA THR A 4 -11.47 24.14 46.00
C THR A 4 -12.28 24.99 45.01
N ARG A 5 -12.35 24.61 43.72
CA ARG A 5 -13.43 25.02 42.81
C ARG A 5 -13.71 23.90 41.80
N HIS A 6 -14.91 23.33 41.90
CA HIS A 6 -15.55 22.48 40.90
C HIS A 6 -16.23 23.35 39.84
N VAL A 7 -16.26 22.90 38.58
CA VAL A 7 -17.37 23.20 37.66
C VAL A 7 -17.66 21.95 36.82
N ILE A 8 -18.85 21.41 37.03
CA ILE A 8 -19.55 20.42 36.21
C ILE A 8 -20.20 21.20 35.05
N GLY A 9 -20.10 20.68 33.82
CA GLY A 9 -20.76 21.27 32.65
C GLY A 9 -21.32 20.18 31.74
N THR A 10 -22.60 19.87 31.93
CA THR A 10 -23.42 18.98 31.09
C THR A 10 -24.34 19.85 30.23
N LEU A 11 -24.38 19.64 28.91
CA LEU A 11 -25.37 20.14 27.94
C LEU A 11 -25.06 19.43 26.61
N ALA A 12 -25.95 18.99 25.73
CA ALA A 12 -27.31 18.46 25.76
C ALA A 12 -27.48 17.77 24.39
N LEU A 13 -28.20 16.66 24.33
CA LEU A 13 -28.37 15.80 23.16
C LEU A 13 -29.80 15.98 22.64
N ILE A 14 -30.03 16.54 21.44
CA ILE A 14 -31.33 16.44 20.73
C ILE A 14 -31.16 16.34 19.20
N THR A 15 -31.57 15.16 18.73
CA THR A 15 -32.11 14.64 17.45
C THR A 15 -32.56 15.57 16.31
N ALA A 16 -32.40 15.09 15.07
CA ALA A 16 -33.53 14.77 14.17
C ALA A 16 -33.09 13.97 12.92
N LEU A 17 -33.79 12.87 12.69
CA LEU A 17 -33.76 12.03 11.49
C LEU A 17 -34.42 12.74 10.30
N GLY A 18 -33.86 12.55 9.10
CA GLY A 18 -34.50 12.89 7.83
C GLY A 18 -34.21 11.81 6.81
N ALA A 19 -35.07 10.79 6.76
CA ALA A 19 -35.12 9.79 5.71
C ALA A 19 -35.79 10.37 4.46
N GLY A 20 -35.25 10.07 3.29
CA GLY A 20 -35.86 10.35 1.99
C GLY A 20 -35.40 9.34 0.95
N LEU A 21 -36.04 8.17 0.94
CA LEU A 21 -36.01 7.21 -0.16
C LEU A 21 -37.25 7.46 -1.04
N THR A 22 -37.06 7.77 -2.33
CA THR A 22 -37.95 7.54 -3.50
C THR A 22 -37.22 8.12 -4.73
N ALA A 23 -37.14 7.54 -5.93
CA ALA A 23 -37.73 6.37 -6.53
C ALA A 23 -36.93 6.03 -7.82
N CYS A 24 -37.01 4.76 -8.21
CA CYS A 24 -36.76 4.28 -9.56
C CYS A 24 -37.89 4.79 -10.49
N GLY A 25 -37.59 5.22 -11.72
CA GLY A 25 -38.61 5.40 -12.77
C GLY A 25 -38.04 5.97 -14.08
N PRO A 26 -38.53 5.52 -15.27
CA PRO A 26 -37.72 5.28 -16.47
C PRO A 26 -37.91 6.33 -17.59
N GLU A 27 -37.38 6.01 -18.79
CA GLU A 27 -37.59 6.58 -20.15
C GLU A 27 -36.26 7.08 -20.77
N GLU A 28 -35.59 6.29 -21.62
CA GLU A 28 -35.81 6.09 -23.07
C GLU A 28 -35.71 7.40 -23.87
N ASP A 29 -34.62 7.60 -24.62
CA ASP A 29 -34.71 7.76 -26.08
C ASP A 29 -33.37 8.01 -26.81
N LYS A 30 -33.16 7.15 -27.81
CA LYS A 30 -32.63 7.33 -29.19
C LYS A 30 -31.16 7.72 -29.47
N ALA A 31 -30.52 6.72 -30.11
CA ALA A 31 -29.95 6.75 -31.46
C ALA A 31 -28.78 7.71 -31.76
N SER A 32 -27.62 7.12 -32.04
CA SER A 32 -27.04 7.02 -33.39
C SER A 32 -25.71 6.26 -33.26
N ASP A 33 -25.58 5.08 -33.85
CA ASP A 33 -25.11 4.85 -35.24
C ASP A 33 -23.59 5.04 -35.37
N GLY A 34 -22.91 4.06 -35.96
CA GLY A 34 -21.52 4.24 -36.40
C GLY A 34 -20.49 3.18 -36.00
N SER A 35 -20.63 1.99 -36.58
CA SER A 35 -19.59 1.36 -37.42
C SER A 35 -18.26 0.81 -36.84
N ALA A 36 -17.83 -0.25 -37.53
CA ALA A 36 -16.48 -0.82 -37.65
C ALA A 36 -15.98 -1.73 -36.51
N GLY A 37 -16.14 -3.02 -36.74
CA GLY A 37 -15.50 -4.07 -35.95
C GLY A 37 -14.02 -4.26 -36.26
N ALA A 38 -13.36 -5.02 -35.38
CA ALA A 38 -12.30 -5.96 -35.71
C ALA A 38 -12.05 -6.86 -34.49
N THR A 39 -12.60 -8.07 -34.52
CA THR A 39 -12.25 -9.16 -33.62
C THR A 39 -10.86 -9.68 -33.99
N ALA A 40 -9.85 -9.34 -33.20
CA ALA A 40 -8.55 -10.01 -33.26
C ALA A 40 -8.55 -11.22 -32.30
N ALA A 41 -8.98 -12.36 -32.81
CA ALA A 41 -8.79 -13.65 -32.15
C ALA A 41 -7.33 -14.09 -32.35
N ALA A 42 -6.55 -14.15 -31.27
CA ALA A 42 -5.22 -14.74 -31.28
C ALA A 42 -5.34 -16.27 -31.34
N LYS A 43 -4.73 -16.86 -32.37
CA LYS A 43 -4.75 -18.30 -32.67
C LYS A 43 -3.50 -18.96 -32.05
N PRO A 44 -3.61 -20.07 -31.30
CA PRO A 44 -2.45 -20.79 -30.80
C PRO A 44 -1.85 -21.66 -31.91
N SER A 45 -0.56 -21.47 -32.20
CA SER A 45 0.19 -22.30 -33.13
C SER A 45 0.81 -23.49 -32.39
N GLN A 46 0.22 -24.68 -32.56
CA GLN A 46 0.92 -25.94 -32.37
C GLN A 46 1.87 -26.18 -33.55
N GLY A 47 3.14 -26.44 -33.25
CA GLY A 47 4.12 -27.00 -34.18
C GLY A 47 4.86 -28.13 -33.47
N ALA A 48 4.78 -29.33 -34.04
CA ALA A 48 5.27 -30.57 -33.46
C ALA A 48 6.59 -31.04 -34.11
N LYS A 49 7.26 -31.93 -33.36
CA LYS A 49 8.24 -32.98 -33.74
C LYS A 49 9.74 -32.65 -33.82
N GLY A 50 10.48 -33.30 -32.93
CA GLY A 50 11.38 -34.40 -33.34
C GLY A 50 12.81 -34.28 -32.85
N GLY A 51 13.30 -35.30 -32.13
CA GLY A 51 14.74 -35.53 -31.95
C GLY A 51 15.14 -36.18 -30.64
N ASP A 52 14.96 -37.49 -30.54
CA ASP A 52 15.58 -38.37 -29.54
C ASP A 52 17.11 -38.27 -29.54
N HIS A 53 17.74 -38.24 -28.36
CA HIS A 53 18.89 -39.09 -28.05
C HIS A 53 19.12 -39.20 -26.54
N ALA A 54 19.37 -40.45 -26.16
CA ALA A 54 19.41 -41.03 -24.83
C ALA A 54 20.62 -40.63 -23.96
N GLY A 55 20.38 -40.67 -22.63
CA GLY A 55 21.18 -41.52 -21.74
C GLY A 55 21.98 -40.81 -20.64
N HIS A 56 21.51 -40.88 -19.38
CA HIS A 56 22.12 -41.66 -18.29
C HIS A 56 21.64 -41.20 -16.90
N GLY A 57 21.05 -42.16 -16.15
CA GLY A 57 21.08 -42.30 -14.69
C GLY A 57 20.36 -41.22 -13.87
N GLY A 58 19.52 -41.51 -12.90
CA GLY A 58 19.22 -42.76 -12.20
C GLY A 58 18.44 -42.35 -10.95
N ASP A 59 17.28 -42.96 -10.81
CA ASP A 59 16.39 -43.07 -9.65
C ASP A 59 16.93 -42.60 -8.28
N LYS A 60 16.17 -41.73 -7.61
CA LYS A 60 15.63 -42.01 -6.27
C LYS A 60 14.54 -41.02 -5.90
N GLY A 61 13.35 -41.57 -5.66
CA GLY A 61 12.19 -40.84 -5.19
C GLY A 61 12.41 -40.15 -3.84
N GLY A 62 11.87 -38.94 -3.76
CA GLY A 62 11.45 -38.29 -2.52
C GLY A 62 10.03 -37.81 -2.75
N LYS A 63 9.06 -38.62 -2.35
CA LYS A 63 7.66 -38.22 -2.28
C LYS A 63 7.50 -37.66 -0.87
N ASP A 64 7.71 -36.35 -0.73
CA ASP A 64 7.30 -35.62 0.48
C ASP A 64 6.58 -34.36 0.04
N GLY A 65 5.30 -34.28 0.42
CA GLY A 65 4.57 -33.03 0.40
C GLY A 65 5.18 -32.10 1.43
N GLY A 66 5.61 -30.94 0.99
CA GLY A 66 6.06 -29.85 1.82
C GLY A 66 5.75 -28.57 1.06
N ASP A 67 5.07 -27.65 1.72
CA ASP A 67 4.67 -26.34 1.21
C ASP A 67 5.78 -25.69 0.39
N GLY A 68 5.44 -25.21 -0.82
CA GLY A 68 6.41 -24.61 -1.73
C GLY A 68 7.16 -23.46 -1.03
N GLU A 69 8.38 -23.74 -0.61
CA GLU A 69 9.24 -22.76 0.03
C GLU A 69 9.59 -21.70 -1.02
N ASN A 70 9.07 -20.49 -0.84
CA ASN A 70 9.33 -19.39 -1.74
C ASN A 70 10.85 -19.11 -1.72
N ASP A 71 11.55 -19.39 -2.83
CA ASP A 71 13.00 -19.17 -2.93
C ASP A 71 13.28 -17.71 -3.31
N CYS A 72 13.18 -16.81 -2.33
CA CYS A 72 13.58 -15.41 -2.52
C CYS A 72 15.10 -15.20 -2.38
N GLY A 73 15.89 -16.25 -2.12
CA GLY A 73 17.32 -16.13 -1.84
C GLY A 73 17.61 -15.33 -0.55
N LYS A 74 18.58 -14.39 -0.61
CA LYS A 74 18.98 -13.58 0.55
C LYS A 74 18.07 -12.35 0.70
N PRO A 75 17.64 -11.99 1.93
CA PRO A 75 16.88 -10.77 2.16
C PRO A 75 17.63 -9.52 1.68
N PRO A 76 16.92 -8.50 1.17
CA PRO A 76 17.51 -7.21 0.83
C PRO A 76 18.15 -6.58 2.06
N THR A 77 19.22 -5.82 1.83
CA THR A 77 19.85 -4.98 2.86
C THR A 77 19.64 -3.52 2.50
N LEU A 78 19.28 -2.72 3.50
CA LEU A 78 19.09 -1.28 3.32
C LEU A 78 20.42 -0.55 3.47
N PRO A 79 20.66 0.52 2.68
CA PRO A 79 21.79 1.41 2.92
C PRO A 79 21.78 2.01 4.33
N ALA A 80 22.96 2.38 4.82
CA ALA A 80 23.08 2.99 6.15
C ALA A 80 22.27 4.30 6.25
N GLY A 81 21.52 4.45 7.34
CA GLY A 81 20.67 5.63 7.60
C GLY A 81 19.29 5.57 6.96
N ILE A 82 19.02 4.58 6.11
CA ILE A 82 17.69 4.31 5.53
C ILE A 82 16.96 3.26 6.38
N LYS A 83 15.66 3.42 6.52
CA LYS A 83 14.77 2.47 7.19
C LYS A 83 13.51 2.25 6.38
N MET A 84 12.94 1.06 6.49
CA MET A 84 11.57 0.82 6.02
C MET A 84 10.64 0.88 7.23
N ILE A 85 9.51 1.55 7.06
CA ILE A 85 8.44 1.61 8.06
C ILE A 85 7.12 1.24 7.40
N GLU A 86 6.24 0.58 8.15
CA GLU A 86 4.84 0.39 7.77
C GLU A 86 4.00 1.30 8.66
N VAL A 87 3.35 2.31 8.06
CA VAL A 87 2.49 3.21 8.81
C VAL A 87 1.22 2.45 9.19
N GLY A 88 0.97 2.31 10.48
CA GLY A 88 -0.21 1.63 11.02
C GLY A 88 -1.29 2.59 11.49
N LEU A 89 -0.91 3.82 11.85
CA LEU A 89 -1.84 4.87 12.27
C LEU A 89 -1.35 6.22 11.79
N HIS A 90 -2.27 7.01 11.26
CA HIS A 90 -2.03 8.39 10.89
C HIS A 90 -2.88 9.28 11.80
N ARG A 91 -2.27 9.85 12.85
CA ARG A 91 -2.98 10.60 13.90
C ARG A 91 -3.46 11.94 13.38
N ASP A 92 -2.54 12.66 12.73
CA ASP A 92 -2.76 13.94 12.09
C ASP A 92 -1.66 14.19 11.06
N ILE A 93 -1.75 15.30 10.33
CA ILE A 93 -0.82 15.68 9.27
C ILE A 93 0.65 15.79 9.71
N SER A 94 0.91 15.96 11.01
CA SER A 94 2.24 16.15 11.57
C SER A 94 2.79 14.92 12.29
N VAL A 95 2.02 13.84 12.45
CA VAL A 95 2.44 12.64 13.19
C VAL A 95 1.88 11.36 12.58
N VAL A 96 2.77 10.40 12.31
CA VAL A 96 2.44 9.00 12.01
C VAL A 96 2.92 8.09 13.11
N GLU A 97 2.23 6.98 13.33
CA GLU A 97 2.73 5.85 14.09
C GLU A 97 2.99 4.68 13.14
N ALA A 98 4.20 4.16 13.20
CA ALA A 98 4.65 3.16 12.26
C ALA A 98 5.40 2.03 12.96
N PHE A 99 5.25 0.83 12.41
CA PHE A 99 6.04 -0.34 12.74
C PHE A 99 7.34 -0.28 11.96
N ASN A 100 8.40 -0.86 12.51
CA ASN A 100 9.59 -1.12 11.70
C ASN A 100 9.23 -2.21 10.68
N ALA A 101 9.49 -1.96 9.40
CA ALA A 101 9.17 -2.91 8.34
C ALA A 101 10.41 -3.72 7.95
N VAL A 102 10.23 -5.04 7.90
CA VAL A 102 11.27 -6.02 7.58
C VAL A 102 10.89 -6.78 6.32
N PRO A 103 11.87 -7.23 5.52
CA PRO A 103 11.59 -8.01 4.32
C PRO A 103 10.98 -9.37 4.71
N LYS A 104 9.87 -9.71 4.05
CA LYS A 104 9.19 -11.01 4.10
C LYS A 104 9.14 -11.59 2.70
N CYS A 105 9.52 -12.86 2.58
CA CYS A 105 9.54 -13.55 1.31
C CYS A 105 8.12 -13.99 0.92
N THR A 106 7.71 -13.68 -0.30
CA THR A 106 6.44 -14.12 -0.90
C THR A 106 6.71 -14.96 -2.15
N PRO A 107 5.70 -15.63 -2.74
CA PRO A 107 5.91 -16.39 -3.97
C PRO A 107 6.44 -15.58 -5.15
N ASN A 108 6.29 -14.25 -5.12
CA ASN A 108 6.67 -13.38 -6.23
C ASN A 108 7.98 -12.62 -5.95
N ASP A 109 8.19 -12.13 -4.72
CA ASP A 109 9.35 -11.30 -4.37
C ASP A 109 9.50 -11.11 -2.84
N TRP A 110 10.56 -10.41 -2.43
CA TRP A 110 10.67 -9.75 -1.13
C TRP A 110 9.76 -8.53 -1.06
N ILE A 111 8.87 -8.52 -0.07
CA ILE A 111 8.07 -7.34 0.28
C ILE A 111 8.34 -6.93 1.72
N TYR A 112 8.23 -5.64 2.02
CA TYR A 112 8.39 -5.14 3.37
C TYR A 112 7.07 -5.18 4.12
N HIS A 113 7.12 -5.63 5.36
CA HIS A 113 5.98 -5.64 6.26
C HIS A 113 6.41 -5.30 7.67
N GLY A 114 5.51 -4.66 8.42
CA GLY A 114 5.63 -4.43 9.85
C GLY A 114 6.04 -5.71 10.56
N ASP A 115 7.00 -5.55 11.47
CA ASP A 115 7.51 -6.61 12.32
C ASP A 115 6.50 -7.06 13.40
N GLY A 116 5.33 -6.40 13.49
CA GLY A 116 4.32 -6.66 14.50
C GLY A 116 4.69 -6.17 15.90
N GLY A 117 5.75 -5.38 16.02
CA GLY A 117 6.18 -4.75 17.27
C GLY A 117 5.23 -3.65 17.76
N THR A 118 5.69 -2.85 18.72
CA THR A 118 4.93 -1.66 19.14
C THR A 118 5.15 -0.52 18.14
N PRO A 119 4.09 0.13 17.63
CA PRO A 119 4.26 1.22 16.69
C PRO A 119 4.92 2.41 17.38
N LYS A 120 5.83 3.08 16.68
CA LYS A 120 6.53 4.27 17.16
C LYS A 120 5.98 5.52 16.47
N GLY A 121 5.73 6.56 17.25
CA GLY A 121 5.39 7.88 16.74
C GLY A 121 6.58 8.59 16.11
N TYR A 122 6.38 9.16 14.92
CA TYR A 122 7.35 9.99 14.21
C TYR A 122 6.72 11.31 13.80
N LYS A 123 7.49 12.40 13.91
CA LYS A 123 7.09 13.71 13.40
C LYS A 123 7.26 13.78 11.88
N LEU A 124 6.28 14.38 11.22
CA LEU A 124 6.26 14.74 9.82
C LEU A 124 6.38 16.27 9.69
N PRO A 125 7.60 16.80 9.54
CA PRO A 125 7.82 18.23 9.45
C PRO A 125 7.25 18.78 8.14
N ALA A 126 6.89 20.07 8.11
CA ALA A 126 6.24 20.69 6.95
C ALA A 126 7.13 20.70 5.68
N ASP A 127 8.44 20.67 5.86
CA ASP A 127 9.46 20.67 4.81
C ASP A 127 9.96 19.25 4.45
N ILE A 128 9.23 18.20 4.85
CA ILE A 128 9.55 16.82 4.49
C ILE A 128 9.68 16.66 2.97
N LYS A 129 10.71 15.91 2.55
CA LYS A 129 10.83 15.48 1.15
C LYS A 129 10.02 14.20 0.98
N ALA A 130 8.78 14.35 0.53
CA ALA A 130 7.83 13.26 0.35
C ALA A 130 7.70 12.87 -1.11
N GLU A 131 7.66 11.56 -1.36
CA GLU A 131 7.45 10.96 -2.68
C GLU A 131 6.44 9.82 -2.59
N LEU A 132 5.49 9.79 -3.52
CA LEU A 132 4.52 8.70 -3.65
C LEU A 132 4.81 7.90 -4.92
N SER A 133 4.56 6.59 -4.86
CA SER A 133 4.80 5.73 -6.01
C SER A 133 3.72 5.96 -7.06
N THR A 134 4.14 5.94 -8.32
CA THR A 134 3.26 6.06 -9.49
C THR A 134 3.24 4.76 -10.29
N GLY A 135 3.48 3.62 -9.64
CA GLY A 135 3.71 2.31 -10.27
C GLY A 135 5.19 2.05 -10.59
N SER A 136 5.47 0.92 -11.26
CA SER A 136 6.76 0.43 -11.81
C SER A 136 8.06 1.15 -11.39
N GLY A 137 8.33 1.24 -10.08
CA GLY A 137 9.54 1.88 -9.55
C GLY A 137 9.67 3.40 -9.80
N SER A 138 8.58 4.05 -10.22
CA SER A 138 8.51 5.49 -10.46
C SER A 138 7.88 6.20 -9.26
N HIS A 139 8.35 7.42 -9.02
CA HIS A 139 7.91 8.24 -7.90
C HIS A 139 7.67 9.67 -8.33
N LYS A 140 6.73 10.33 -7.62
CA LYS A 140 6.47 11.75 -7.79
C LYS A 140 6.51 12.46 -6.44
N LYS A 141 7.17 13.62 -6.42
CA LYS A 141 7.22 14.50 -5.25
C LYS A 141 5.84 15.04 -4.93
N VAL A 142 5.52 15.04 -3.65
CA VAL A 142 4.26 15.54 -3.13
C VAL A 142 4.49 16.44 -1.91
N THR A 143 3.51 17.27 -1.61
CA THR A 143 3.46 18.03 -0.36
C THR A 143 3.17 17.12 0.82
N ARG A 144 3.42 17.59 2.05
CA ARG A 144 3.04 16.87 3.27
C ARG A 144 1.52 16.64 3.33
N GLU A 145 0.74 17.62 2.90
CA GLU A 145 -0.72 17.57 2.87
C GLU A 145 -1.22 16.47 1.92
N GLU A 146 -0.60 16.31 0.75
CA GLU A 146 -0.91 15.25 -0.20
C GLU A 146 -0.48 13.87 0.32
N LEU A 147 0.74 13.76 0.88
CA LEU A 147 1.23 12.54 1.51
C LEU A 147 0.28 12.08 2.64
N SER A 148 -0.11 13.01 3.50
CA SER A 148 -0.99 12.77 4.65
C SER A 148 -2.37 12.26 4.21
N LYS A 149 -2.96 12.86 3.16
CA LYS A 149 -4.21 12.38 2.56
C LYS A 149 -4.07 11.00 1.95
N HIS A 150 -2.96 10.73 1.26
CA HIS A 150 -2.68 9.42 0.65
C HIS A 150 -2.58 8.32 1.71
N ILE A 151 -1.75 8.52 2.73
CA ILE A 151 -1.61 7.58 3.87
C ILE A 151 -2.97 7.28 4.49
N ASP A 152 -3.73 8.33 4.81
CA ASP A 152 -5.04 8.23 5.46
C ASP A 152 -6.07 7.48 4.59
N ALA A 153 -6.13 7.79 3.31
CA ALA A 153 -6.99 7.09 2.35
C ALA A 153 -6.60 5.61 2.21
N CYS A 154 -5.31 5.30 2.10
CA CYS A 154 -4.82 3.92 2.01
C CYS A 154 -5.09 3.13 3.29
N LEU A 155 -4.89 3.72 4.48
CA LEU A 155 -5.21 3.07 5.75
C LEU A 155 -6.70 2.75 5.89
N ARG A 156 -7.57 3.60 5.36
CA ARG A 156 -9.02 3.39 5.37
C ARG A 156 -9.54 2.54 4.22
N ASN A 157 -8.67 2.13 3.29
CA ASN A 157 -9.06 1.50 2.02
C ASN A 157 -10.06 2.34 1.19
N ASP A 158 -9.98 3.66 1.30
CA ASP A 158 -10.80 4.60 0.52
C ASP A 158 -10.07 5.01 -0.76
N TYR A 159 -10.01 4.07 -1.71
CA TYR A 159 -9.30 4.28 -2.97
C TYR A 159 -9.92 5.37 -3.86
N SER A 160 -11.13 5.84 -3.55
CA SER A 160 -11.75 6.97 -4.25
C SER A 160 -11.02 8.29 -4.01
N GLN A 161 -10.29 8.39 -2.90
CA GLN A 161 -9.50 9.56 -2.51
C GLN A 161 -8.06 9.50 -3.03
N ILE A 162 -7.63 8.34 -3.54
CA ILE A 162 -6.33 8.15 -4.16
C ILE A 162 -6.43 8.67 -5.59
N LYS A 163 -5.69 9.75 -5.88
CA LYS A 163 -5.69 10.36 -7.20
C LYS A 163 -4.66 9.67 -8.08
N GLU A 164 -5.05 9.36 -9.31
CA GLU A 164 -4.10 8.99 -10.36
C GLU A 164 -2.95 10.02 -10.44
N PRO A 165 -1.69 9.57 -10.60
CA PRO A 165 -1.24 8.21 -10.92
C PRO A 165 -0.86 7.35 -9.69
N PHE A 166 -1.30 7.71 -8.48
CA PHE A 166 -0.89 7.04 -7.25
C PHE A 166 -1.70 5.77 -6.99
N SER A 167 -1.10 4.81 -6.28
CA SER A 167 -1.77 3.62 -5.77
C SER A 167 -1.29 3.29 -4.35
N CYS A 168 -2.08 2.52 -3.59
CA CYS A 168 -1.70 2.14 -2.23
C CYS A 168 -0.73 0.95 -2.25
N HIS A 169 0.49 1.16 -1.78
CA HIS A 169 1.52 0.11 -1.70
C HIS A 169 1.74 -0.33 -0.26
N GLY A 170 0.68 -0.83 0.38
CA GLY A 170 0.74 -1.41 1.73
C GLY A 170 1.06 -0.41 2.85
N ASN A 171 1.01 0.90 2.59
CA ASN A 171 1.46 1.95 3.53
C ASN A 171 2.89 1.74 4.04
N VAL A 172 3.75 1.17 3.18
CA VAL A 172 5.16 0.95 3.47
C VAL A 172 5.98 2.06 2.83
N TYR A 173 6.88 2.64 3.62
CA TYR A 173 7.71 3.77 3.21
C TYR A 173 9.17 3.54 3.55
N GLU A 174 10.03 3.91 2.60
CA GLU A 174 11.45 4.13 2.82
C GLU A 174 11.63 5.52 3.43
N VAL A 175 12.31 5.60 4.57
CA VAL A 175 12.51 6.84 5.32
C VAL A 175 13.96 7.06 5.73
N THR A 176 14.32 8.34 5.83
CA THR A 176 15.48 8.77 6.62
C THR A 176 14.99 9.57 7.82
N LEU A 177 15.70 9.46 8.94
CA LEU A 177 15.36 10.14 10.18
C LEU A 177 16.37 11.24 10.49
N ASN A 178 15.95 12.20 11.31
CA ASN A 178 16.89 13.12 11.95
C ASN A 178 17.86 12.38 12.89
N ALA A 179 18.88 13.08 13.40
CA ALA A 179 19.87 12.49 14.30
C ALA A 179 19.29 11.92 15.61
N LYS A 180 18.13 12.40 16.05
CA LYS A 180 17.42 11.90 17.25
C LYS A 180 16.57 10.66 16.96
N GLY A 181 16.31 10.36 15.70
CA GLY A 181 15.47 9.25 15.27
C GLY A 181 13.97 9.44 15.56
N ASP A 182 13.48 10.66 15.76
CA ASP A 182 12.07 10.98 16.10
C ASP A 182 11.33 11.78 15.02
N GLU A 183 12.02 12.26 14.00
CA GLU A 183 11.46 13.06 12.90
C GLU A 183 11.91 12.50 11.57
N ILE A 184 10.97 12.38 10.62
CA ILE A 184 11.23 11.90 9.27
C ILE A 184 11.70 13.06 8.39
N ARG A 185 12.83 12.87 7.70
CA ARG A 185 13.42 13.86 6.78
C ARG A 185 13.03 13.61 5.33
N THR A 186 13.01 12.34 4.93
CA THR A 186 12.55 11.89 3.62
C THR A 186 11.58 10.74 3.82
N MET A 187 10.55 10.65 2.99
CA MET A 187 9.59 9.57 3.01
C MET A 187 9.16 9.25 1.58
N SER A 188 9.47 8.05 1.12
CA SER A 188 9.13 7.58 -0.23
C SER A 188 8.36 6.28 -0.13
N GLU A 189 7.19 6.20 -0.75
CA GLU A 189 6.37 4.99 -0.73
C GLU A 189 7.06 3.85 -1.51
N ARG A 190 7.26 2.71 -0.84
CA ARG A 190 7.92 1.53 -1.42
C ARG A 190 7.53 0.28 -0.66
N TRP A 191 7.01 -0.73 -1.36
CA TRP A 191 6.56 -1.99 -0.75
C TRP A 191 7.41 -3.21 -1.11
N SER A 192 8.05 -3.23 -2.27
CA SER A 192 8.90 -4.32 -2.75
C SER A 192 10.33 -3.84 -3.03
N VAL A 193 11.23 -4.81 -3.17
CA VAL A 193 12.64 -4.58 -3.50
C VAL A 193 12.79 -4.16 -4.95
#